data_AF-A0A382S4W7-F1
#
_entry.id   AF-A0A382S4W7-F1
#
_cell.length_a   1.000
_cell.length_b   1.000
_cell.length_c   1.000
_cell.angle_alpha   90.00
_cell.angle_beta   90.00
_cell.angle_gamma   90.00
#
_symmetry.space_group_name_H-M   'P 1'
#
loop_
_entity.id
_entity.type
_entity.pdbx_description
1 polymer ?
#
loop_
_entity_poly.entity_id
_entity_poly.type
_entity_poly.pdbx_seq_one_letter_code
_entity_poly.pdbx_strand_id
1 'polypeptide(L)'
;IVLSYRGYIKKRNEEQIKRIKNERKERDKEIKQEAELRLKLKEKAIKEEIRLAKDLNRDIKAFLRKEQAQIRKEQAAKQKRFLEEIRLEKKLESFRERESNELRKLEKVALDSQREDYKETQERIEKLKQKYRDIRNQKIKERVEALGLEVKEGEDREALLERERQYAIERQRIENTLESFYRSSASLCFQINKRYIPKHKSILRCIDRRYETGEIYIRWDDAPEEDWLLLIYIKNNSPSEGIVLENKTNLEKHTTHEFKPSEIFRCSDLMVDSLVSLLERERKQKAS
;
A
#
# COMPACT_ATOMS: atom_id res chain seq x y z
N ILE A 1 49.89 90.90 -18.66
CA ILE A 1 49.07 90.26 -17.60
C ILE A 1 48.05 89.27 -18.20
N VAL A 2 47.24 89.66 -19.19
CA VAL A 2 46.19 88.79 -19.81
C VAL A 2 46.73 87.49 -20.45
N LEU A 3 47.90 87.51 -21.10
CA LEU A 3 48.51 86.33 -21.72
C LEU A 3 48.97 85.27 -20.70
N SER A 4 49.37 85.70 -19.50
CA SER A 4 49.82 84.81 -18.41
C SER A 4 48.63 84.04 -17.78
N TYR A 5 47.49 84.72 -17.60
CA TYR A 5 46.27 84.10 -17.06
C TYR A 5 45.66 83.05 -18.01
N ARG A 6 45.71 83.31 -19.33
CA ARG A 6 45.25 82.38 -20.36
C ARG A 6 46.09 81.08 -20.41
N GLY A 7 47.40 81.19 -20.19
CA GLY A 7 48.31 80.04 -20.08
C GLY A 7 48.08 79.21 -18.81
N TYR A 8 47.79 79.87 -17.68
CA TYR A 8 47.45 79.20 -16.42
C TYR A 8 46.15 78.40 -16.51
N ILE A 9 45.09 78.96 -17.12
CA ILE A 9 43.82 78.25 -17.36
C ILE A 9 44.03 77.05 -18.28
N LYS A 10 44.83 77.20 -19.35
CA LYS A 10 45.12 76.10 -20.28
C LYS A 10 45.82 74.93 -19.57
N LYS A 11 46.83 75.22 -18.74
CA LYS A 11 47.56 74.20 -17.97
C LYS A 11 46.66 73.49 -16.94
N ARG A 12 45.79 74.23 -16.23
CA ARG A 12 44.82 73.67 -15.29
C ARG A 12 43.79 72.76 -15.98
N ASN A 13 43.29 73.16 -17.15
CA ASN A 13 42.38 72.35 -17.95
C ASN A 13 43.07 71.07 -18.47
N GLU A 14 44.33 71.15 -18.91
CA GLU A 14 45.12 69.98 -19.32
C GLU A 14 45.36 69.01 -18.16
N GLU A 15 45.64 69.52 -16.95
CA GLU A 15 45.77 68.71 -15.73
C GLU A 15 44.43 68.04 -15.35
N GLN A 16 43.32 68.76 -15.45
CA GLN A 16 41.98 68.24 -15.16
C GLN A 16 41.57 67.15 -16.16
N ILE A 17 41.87 67.34 -17.45
CA ILE A 17 41.66 66.32 -18.50
C ILE A 17 42.54 65.08 -18.24
N LYS A 18 43.79 65.25 -17.81
CA LYS A 18 44.68 64.13 -17.44
C LYS A 18 44.13 63.35 -16.24
N ARG A 19 43.63 64.03 -15.20
CA ARG A 19 42.99 63.38 -14.04
C ARG A 19 41.77 62.57 -14.45
N ILE A 20 40.84 63.15 -15.22
CA ILE A 20 39.64 62.47 -15.71
C ILE A 20 40.01 61.25 -16.58
N LYS A 21 41.05 61.35 -17.43
CA LYS A 21 41.54 60.21 -18.23
C LYS A 21 42.12 59.10 -17.36
N ASN A 22 42.84 59.43 -16.29
CA ASN A 22 43.40 58.44 -15.38
C ASN A 22 42.30 57.76 -14.54
N GLU A 23 41.34 58.52 -14.00
CA GLU A 23 40.18 57.97 -13.28
C GLU A 23 39.31 57.06 -14.15
N ARG A 24 39.14 57.37 -15.44
CA ARG A 24 38.45 56.48 -16.39
C ARG A 24 39.23 55.19 -16.61
N LYS A 25 40.56 55.28 -16.78
CA LYS A 25 41.43 54.10 -16.93
C LYS A 25 41.44 53.20 -15.69
N GLU A 26 41.37 53.78 -14.48
CA GLU A 26 41.29 53.01 -13.24
C GLU A 26 39.93 52.32 -13.09
N ARG A 27 38.82 53.05 -13.32
CA ARG A 27 37.48 52.44 -13.35
C ARG A 27 37.35 51.32 -14.39
N ASP A 28 37.89 51.52 -15.59
CA ASP A 28 37.87 50.48 -16.63
C ASP A 28 38.69 49.23 -16.23
N LYS A 29 39.75 49.39 -15.42
CA LYS A 29 40.51 48.27 -14.86
C LYS A 29 39.72 47.54 -13.77
N GLU A 30 39.09 48.28 -12.87
CA GLU A 30 38.24 47.72 -11.80
C GLU A 30 37.06 46.94 -12.37
N ILE A 31 36.35 47.49 -13.36
CA ILE A 31 35.23 46.82 -14.04
C ILE A 31 35.70 45.52 -14.72
N LYS A 32 36.87 45.53 -15.35
CA LYS A 32 37.45 44.32 -15.96
C LYS A 32 37.81 43.27 -14.92
N GLN A 33 38.41 43.66 -13.80
CA GLN A 33 38.75 42.75 -12.70
C GLN A 33 37.50 42.16 -12.05
N GLU A 34 36.47 42.97 -11.82
CA GLU A 34 35.19 42.52 -11.27
C GLU A 34 34.49 41.54 -12.22
N ALA A 35 34.47 41.83 -13.53
CA ALA A 35 33.91 40.94 -14.54
C ALA A 35 34.64 39.60 -14.58
N GLU A 36 35.98 39.60 -14.48
CA GLU A 36 36.79 38.38 -14.46
C GLU A 36 36.56 37.55 -13.18
N LEU A 37 36.44 38.19 -12.02
CA LEU A 37 36.05 37.56 -10.75
C LEU A 37 34.66 36.93 -10.85
N ARG A 38 33.67 37.65 -11.40
CA ARG A 38 32.32 37.14 -11.62
C ARG A 38 32.30 35.92 -12.54
N LEU A 39 33.12 35.94 -13.59
CA LEU A 39 33.23 34.83 -14.52
C LEU A 39 33.84 33.59 -13.85
N LYS A 40 34.92 33.75 -13.08
CA LYS A 40 35.53 32.66 -12.29
C LYS A 40 34.57 32.07 -11.25
N LEU A 41 33.75 32.89 -10.60
CA LEU A 41 32.75 32.41 -9.64
C LEU A 41 31.64 31.59 -10.33
N LYS A 42 31.15 32.05 -11.49
CA LYS A 42 30.17 31.31 -12.30
C LYS A 42 30.73 29.98 -12.79
N GLU A 43 31.99 29.93 -13.24
CA GLU A 43 32.64 28.69 -13.64
C GLU A 43 32.78 27.69 -12.49
N LYS A 44 33.08 28.17 -11.27
CA LYS A 44 33.12 27.31 -10.07
C LYS A 44 31.73 26.75 -9.73
N ALA A 45 30.69 27.59 -9.75
CA ALA A 45 29.32 27.17 -9.49
C ALA A 45 28.85 26.10 -10.49
N ILE A 46 29.11 26.29 -11.79
CA ILE A 46 28.77 25.30 -12.83
C ILE A 46 29.51 23.97 -12.60
N LYS A 47 30.79 24.01 -12.20
CA LYS A 47 31.56 22.80 -11.90
C LYS A 47 31.00 22.05 -10.69
N GLU A 48 30.54 22.77 -9.66
CA GLU A 48 29.91 22.18 -8.48
C GLU A 48 28.55 21.55 -8.81
N GLU A 49 27.70 22.23 -9.59
CA GLU A 49 26.43 21.66 -10.05
C GLU A 49 26.63 20.37 -10.85
N ILE A 50 27.62 20.33 -11.74
CA ILE A 50 27.96 19.12 -12.50
C ILE A 50 28.42 17.98 -11.58
N ARG A 51 29.16 18.27 -10.51
CA ARG A 51 29.58 17.26 -9.52
C ARG A 51 28.36 16.73 -8.75
N LEU A 52 27.53 17.62 -8.22
CA LEU A 52 26.31 17.27 -7.49
C LEU A 52 25.37 16.42 -8.35
N ALA A 53 25.18 16.77 -9.63
CA ALA A 53 24.37 15.98 -10.55
C ALA A 53 24.94 14.57 -10.80
N LYS A 54 26.28 14.41 -10.81
CA LYS A 54 26.93 13.09 -10.94
C LYS A 54 26.75 12.25 -9.68
N ASP A 55 26.85 12.86 -8.50
CA ASP A 55 26.70 12.16 -7.23
C ASP A 55 25.24 11.75 -6.99
N LEU A 56 24.27 12.63 -7.26
CA LEU A 56 22.85 12.28 -7.27
C LEU A 56 22.54 11.11 -8.20
N ASN A 57 23.10 11.11 -9.42
CA ASN A 57 22.93 9.99 -10.35
C ASN A 57 23.53 8.68 -9.83
N ARG A 58 24.66 8.73 -9.11
CA ARG A 58 25.25 7.55 -8.48
C ARG A 58 24.37 7.03 -7.35
N ASP A 59 23.86 7.93 -6.52
CA ASP A 59 23.00 7.60 -5.38
C ASP A 59 21.67 7.01 -5.82
N ILE A 60 21.02 7.61 -6.83
CA ILE A 60 19.80 7.07 -7.44
C ILE A 60 20.06 5.65 -7.99
N LYS A 61 21.16 5.44 -8.70
CA LYS A 61 21.52 4.10 -9.21
C LYS A 61 21.85 3.11 -8.09
N ALA A 62 22.43 3.56 -6.98
CA ALA A 62 22.69 2.71 -5.82
C ALA A 62 21.38 2.33 -5.11
N PHE A 63 20.46 3.28 -4.95
CA PHE A 63 19.14 3.08 -4.39
C PHE A 63 18.32 2.07 -5.22
N LEU A 64 18.21 2.28 -6.53
CA LEU A 64 17.50 1.37 -7.43
C LEU A 64 18.07 -0.06 -7.40
N ARG A 65 19.39 -0.22 -7.28
CA ARG A 65 20.02 -1.54 -7.15
C ARG A 65 19.66 -2.21 -5.82
N LYS A 66 19.62 -1.45 -4.71
CA LYS A 66 19.21 -1.96 -3.39
C LYS A 66 17.74 -2.40 -3.41
N GLU A 67 16.86 -1.58 -3.98
CA GLU A 67 15.44 -1.93 -4.10
C GLU A 67 15.21 -3.16 -4.97
N GLN A 68 15.87 -3.26 -6.13
CA GLN A 68 15.80 -4.46 -6.97
C GLN A 68 16.30 -5.71 -6.24
N ALA A 69 17.36 -5.60 -5.42
CA ALA A 69 17.84 -6.71 -4.61
C ALA A 69 16.81 -7.14 -3.55
N GLN A 70 16.13 -6.17 -2.91
CA GLN A 70 15.07 -6.43 -1.96
C GLN A 70 13.88 -7.14 -2.61
N ILE A 71 13.42 -6.66 -3.77
CA ILE A 71 12.34 -7.30 -4.55
C ILE A 71 12.71 -8.75 -4.91
N ARG A 72 13.95 -9.00 -5.34
CA ARG A 72 14.42 -10.38 -5.63
C ARG A 72 14.42 -11.26 -4.39
N LYS A 73 14.82 -10.73 -3.24
CA LYS A 73 14.80 -11.46 -1.96
C LYS A 73 13.38 -11.83 -1.55
N GLU A 74 12.43 -10.91 -1.70
CA GLU A 74 11.01 -11.15 -1.40
C GLU A 74 10.37 -12.15 -2.36
N GLN A 75 10.64 -12.04 -3.67
CA GLN A 75 10.17 -13.02 -4.66
C GLN A 75 10.73 -14.42 -4.38
N ALA A 76 12.01 -14.54 -4.02
CA ALA A 76 12.61 -15.81 -3.65
C ALA A 76 11.99 -16.40 -2.37
N ALA A 77 11.66 -15.57 -1.39
CA ALA A 77 10.95 -16.02 -0.19
C ALA A 77 9.53 -16.53 -0.52
N LYS A 78 8.79 -15.83 -1.39
CA LYS A 78 7.48 -16.28 -1.87
C LYS A 78 7.56 -17.60 -2.62
N GLN A 79 8.52 -17.76 -3.53
CA GLN A 79 8.74 -19.02 -4.26
C GLN A 79 9.08 -20.18 -3.31
N LYS A 80 9.91 -19.95 -2.27
CA LYS A 80 10.22 -20.98 -1.28
C LYS A 80 8.98 -21.45 -0.52
N ARG A 81 8.13 -20.52 -0.06
CA ARG A 81 6.87 -20.84 0.62
C ARG A 81 5.94 -21.65 -0.28
N PHE A 82 5.77 -21.22 -1.53
CA PHE A 82 4.93 -21.93 -2.51
C PHE A 82 5.43 -23.36 -2.80
N LEU A 83 6.75 -23.54 -2.93
CA LEU A 83 7.34 -24.87 -3.10
C LEU A 83 7.15 -25.77 -1.87
N GLU A 84 7.17 -25.19 -0.67
CA GLU A 84 6.91 -25.90 0.58
C GLU A 84 5.44 -26.32 0.69
N GLU A 85 4.50 -25.44 0.34
CA GLU A 85 3.07 -25.76 0.23
C GLU A 85 2.81 -26.93 -0.73
N ILE A 86 3.36 -26.89 -1.96
CA ILE A 86 3.23 -27.98 -2.93
C ILE A 86 3.80 -29.30 -2.37
N ARG A 87 4.93 -29.25 -1.66
CA ARG A 87 5.52 -30.46 -1.04
C ARG A 87 4.63 -31.03 0.06
N LEU A 88 4.04 -30.17 0.89
CA LEU A 88 3.10 -30.59 1.93
C LEU A 88 1.83 -31.18 1.33
N GLU A 89 1.29 -30.57 0.27
CA GLU A 89 0.11 -31.05 -0.45
C GLU A 89 0.34 -32.44 -1.07
N LYS A 90 1.47 -32.63 -1.77
CA LYS A 90 1.86 -33.95 -2.31
C LYS A 90 2.04 -35.00 -1.24
N LYS A 91 2.63 -34.63 -0.08
CA LYS A 91 2.73 -35.56 1.06
C LYS A 91 1.34 -35.93 1.56
N LEU A 92 0.44 -34.97 1.73
CA LEU A 92 -0.93 -35.21 2.17
C LEU A 92 -1.67 -36.14 1.21
N GLU A 93 -1.51 -35.95 -0.10
CA GLU A 93 -2.08 -36.81 -1.13
C GLU A 93 -1.55 -38.25 -1.03
N SER A 94 -0.23 -38.43 -0.84
CA SER A 94 0.36 -39.75 -0.62
C SER A 94 -0.14 -40.46 0.65
N PHE A 95 -0.51 -39.70 1.69
CA PHE A 95 -1.10 -40.25 2.91
C PHE A 95 -2.55 -40.68 2.66
N ARG A 96 -3.33 -39.88 1.92
CA ARG A 96 -4.70 -40.24 1.52
C ARG A 96 -4.74 -41.49 0.66
N GLU A 97 -3.80 -41.63 -0.28
CA GLU A 97 -3.69 -42.82 -1.13
C GLU A 97 -3.31 -44.07 -0.31
N ARG A 98 -2.41 -43.92 0.66
CA ARG A 98 -2.06 -44.99 1.60
C ARG A 98 -3.24 -45.38 2.49
N GLU A 99 -3.96 -44.42 3.08
CA GLU A 99 -5.19 -44.69 3.85
C GLU A 99 -6.23 -45.44 3.01
N SER A 100 -6.45 -45.02 1.76
CA SER A 100 -7.37 -45.68 0.83
C SER A 100 -6.95 -47.12 0.53
N ASN A 101 -5.65 -47.35 0.30
CA ASN A 101 -5.12 -48.68 0.05
C ASN A 101 -5.14 -49.58 1.30
N GLU A 102 -4.90 -49.03 2.49
CA GLU A 102 -5.04 -49.76 3.75
C GLU A 102 -6.50 -50.12 4.04
N LEU A 103 -7.44 -49.21 3.80
CA LEU A 103 -8.87 -49.49 3.89
C LEU A 103 -9.28 -50.61 2.92
N ARG A 104 -8.84 -50.55 1.65
CA ARG A 104 -9.10 -51.62 0.67
C ARG A 104 -8.50 -52.97 1.08
N LYS A 105 -7.30 -52.97 1.67
CA LYS A 105 -6.68 -54.21 2.19
C LYS A 105 -7.44 -54.76 3.39
N LEU A 106 -7.87 -53.91 4.31
CA LEU A 106 -8.70 -54.29 5.45
C LEU A 106 -10.07 -54.81 5.00
N GLU A 107 -10.69 -54.20 3.99
CA GLU A 107 -11.93 -54.69 3.37
C GLU A 107 -11.73 -56.05 2.73
N LYS A 108 -10.64 -56.26 1.99
CA LYS A 108 -10.32 -57.56 1.37
C LYS A 108 -10.07 -58.65 2.42
N VAL A 109 -9.29 -58.34 3.46
CA VAL A 109 -9.05 -59.24 4.59
C VAL A 109 -10.35 -59.55 5.33
N ALA A 110 -11.23 -58.56 5.52
CA ALA A 110 -12.55 -58.78 6.10
C ALA A 110 -13.45 -59.67 5.23
N LEU A 111 -13.35 -59.57 3.90
CA LEU A 111 -14.11 -60.38 2.95
C LEU A 111 -13.60 -61.83 2.91
N ASP A 112 -12.27 -62.01 2.86
CA ASP A 112 -11.61 -63.33 2.85
C ASP A 112 -11.87 -64.12 4.12
N SER A 113 -12.19 -63.41 5.20
CA SER A 113 -12.22 -63.95 6.54
C SER A 113 -13.62 -63.90 7.17
N GLN A 114 -14.65 -63.61 6.37
CA GLN A 114 -15.99 -64.16 6.54
C GLN A 114 -16.02 -65.71 6.48
N ARG A 115 -14.88 -66.37 6.22
CA ARG A 115 -14.72 -67.84 6.23
C ARG A 115 -14.14 -68.45 7.51
N GLU A 116 -13.48 -67.69 8.40
CA GLU A 116 -12.97 -68.22 9.69
C GLU A 116 -13.11 -67.17 10.81
N ASP A 117 -13.64 -67.59 11.97
CA ASP A 117 -14.09 -66.80 13.14
C ASP A 117 -13.53 -65.37 13.33
N TYR A 118 -14.46 -64.39 13.27
CA TYR A 118 -14.12 -62.99 12.95
C TYR A 118 -14.48 -61.92 13.98
N LYS A 119 -14.90 -62.29 15.19
CA LYS A 119 -15.40 -61.31 16.18
C LYS A 119 -14.29 -60.48 16.84
N GLU A 120 -13.18 -61.10 17.24
CA GLU A 120 -12.14 -60.42 18.04
C GLU A 120 -11.30 -59.43 17.20
N THR A 121 -11.03 -59.79 15.94
CA THR A 121 -10.31 -58.92 14.98
C THR A 121 -11.18 -57.74 14.54
N GLN A 122 -12.49 -57.96 14.33
CA GLN A 122 -13.43 -56.86 14.08
C GLN A 122 -13.48 -55.88 15.25
N GLU A 123 -13.56 -56.35 16.50
CA GLU A 123 -13.58 -55.47 17.68
C GLU A 123 -12.31 -54.60 17.81
N ARG A 124 -11.13 -55.15 17.49
CA ARG A 124 -9.88 -54.38 17.48
C ARG A 124 -9.84 -53.32 16.38
N ILE A 125 -10.33 -53.66 15.18
CA ILE A 125 -10.44 -52.71 14.06
C ILE A 125 -11.46 -51.62 14.39
N GLU A 126 -12.57 -51.95 15.02
CA GLU A 126 -13.61 -51.00 15.45
C GLU A 126 -13.05 -50.00 16.47
N LYS A 127 -12.33 -50.49 17.49
CA LYS A 127 -11.66 -49.64 18.50
C LYS A 127 -10.61 -48.70 17.89
N LEU A 128 -9.83 -49.18 16.92
CA LEU A 128 -8.86 -48.34 16.21
C LEU A 128 -9.57 -47.27 15.37
N LYS A 129 -10.62 -47.63 14.64
CA LYS A 129 -11.44 -46.66 13.87
C LYS A 129 -12.07 -45.60 14.77
N GLN A 130 -12.58 -45.98 15.94
CA GLN A 130 -13.11 -45.04 16.93
C GLN A 130 -12.04 -44.06 17.43
N LYS A 131 -10.87 -44.56 17.84
CA LYS A 131 -9.75 -43.71 18.28
C LYS A 131 -9.34 -42.68 17.22
N TYR A 132 -9.26 -43.07 15.94
CA TYR A 132 -8.95 -42.14 14.86
C TYR A 132 -10.09 -41.15 14.56
N ARG A 133 -11.36 -41.55 14.70
CA ARG A 133 -12.51 -40.65 14.59
C ARG A 133 -12.48 -39.59 15.70
N ASP A 134 -12.16 -39.98 16.93
CA ASP A 134 -12.10 -39.07 18.08
C ASP A 134 -10.99 -38.02 17.92
N ILE A 135 -9.78 -38.45 17.52
CA ILE A 135 -8.66 -37.54 17.24
C ILE A 135 -9.02 -36.55 16.12
N ARG A 136 -9.74 -37.00 15.09
CA ARG A 136 -10.16 -36.14 13.97
C ARG A 136 -11.24 -35.15 14.41
N ASN A 137 -12.20 -35.58 15.23
CA ASN A 137 -13.24 -34.73 15.80
C ASN A 137 -12.64 -33.67 16.73
N GLN A 138 -11.65 -34.03 17.55
CA GLN A 138 -10.94 -33.11 18.43
C GLN A 138 -10.21 -32.02 17.64
N LYS A 139 -9.50 -32.38 16.57
CA LYS A 139 -8.86 -31.40 15.65
C LYS A 139 -9.83 -30.51 14.89
N ILE A 140 -11.04 -30.98 14.61
CA ILE A 140 -12.09 -30.14 14.00
C ILE A 140 -12.60 -29.14 15.02
N LYS A 141 -12.87 -29.57 16.26
CA LYS A 141 -13.26 -28.67 17.36
C LYS A 141 -12.22 -27.59 17.61
N GLU A 142 -10.94 -27.94 17.72
CA GLU A 142 -9.84 -26.97 17.91
C GLU A 142 -9.79 -25.92 16.78
N ARG A 143 -10.10 -26.32 15.55
CA ARG A 143 -10.11 -25.42 14.40
C ARG A 143 -11.32 -24.48 14.39
N VAL A 144 -12.50 -25.00 14.75
CA VAL A 144 -13.73 -24.20 14.87
C VAL A 144 -13.61 -23.19 16.02
N GLU A 145 -13.00 -23.60 17.13
CA GLU A 145 -12.72 -22.75 18.29
C GLU A 145 -11.70 -21.65 17.94
N ALA A 146 -10.65 -21.98 17.16
CA ALA A 146 -9.70 -20.99 16.66
C ALA A 146 -10.33 -19.97 15.68
N LEU A 147 -11.46 -20.31 15.04
CA LEU A 147 -12.25 -19.40 14.21
C LEU A 147 -13.22 -18.53 15.03
N GLY A 148 -13.29 -18.70 16.36
CA GLY A 148 -14.11 -17.89 17.27
C GLY A 148 -15.61 -18.23 17.24
N LEU A 149 -15.99 -19.41 16.72
CA LEU A 149 -17.37 -19.89 16.71
C LEU A 149 -17.66 -20.66 18.00
N GLU A 150 -18.74 -20.30 18.72
CA GLU A 150 -19.17 -21.02 19.93
C GLU A 150 -19.59 -22.45 19.57
N VAL A 151 -18.83 -23.44 20.06
CA VAL A 151 -19.17 -24.86 19.90
C VAL A 151 -20.09 -25.27 21.06
N LYS A 152 -21.37 -25.51 20.78
CA LYS A 152 -22.27 -26.13 21.77
C LYS A 152 -21.93 -27.61 21.92
N GLU A 153 -21.86 -28.09 23.17
CA GLU A 153 -21.66 -29.51 23.46
C GLU A 153 -22.81 -30.35 22.88
N GLY A 154 -22.53 -31.11 21.82
CA GLY A 154 -23.49 -32.01 21.16
C GLY A 154 -23.73 -31.77 19.67
N GLU A 155 -23.08 -30.78 19.03
CA GLU A 155 -23.24 -30.56 17.59
C GLU A 155 -22.61 -31.68 16.72
N ASP A 156 -23.39 -32.15 15.75
CA ASP A 156 -23.00 -33.18 14.79
C ASP A 156 -21.80 -32.75 13.95
N ARG A 157 -20.90 -33.69 13.65
CA ARG A 157 -19.67 -33.44 12.89
C ARG A 157 -19.93 -32.75 11.55
N GLU A 158 -21.02 -33.11 10.88
CA GLU A 158 -21.42 -32.49 9.63
C GLU A 158 -21.86 -31.04 9.84
N ALA A 159 -22.61 -30.73 10.90
CA ALA A 159 -23.03 -29.37 11.21
C ALA A 159 -21.84 -28.43 11.47
N LEU A 160 -20.80 -28.91 12.16
CA LEU A 160 -19.57 -28.13 12.38
C LEU A 160 -18.79 -27.85 11.08
N LEU A 161 -18.69 -28.85 10.20
CA LEU A 161 -18.03 -28.71 8.89
C LEU A 161 -18.84 -27.81 7.93
N GLU A 162 -20.17 -27.91 7.96
CA GLU A 162 -21.08 -27.05 7.21
C GLU A 162 -20.93 -25.60 7.67
N ARG A 163 -20.83 -25.36 8.99
CA ARG A 163 -20.66 -24.03 9.57
C ARG A 163 -19.29 -23.42 9.25
N GLU A 164 -18.22 -24.21 9.28
CA GLU A 164 -16.88 -23.80 8.81
C GLU A 164 -16.90 -23.40 7.34
N ARG A 165 -17.54 -24.21 6.48
CA ARG A 165 -17.70 -23.90 5.05
C ARG A 165 -18.54 -22.65 4.84
N GLN A 166 -19.66 -22.53 5.54
CA GLN A 166 -20.57 -21.40 5.41
C GLN A 166 -19.88 -20.09 5.83
N TYR A 167 -19.13 -20.11 6.94
CA TYR A 167 -18.33 -18.97 7.38
C TYR A 167 -17.25 -18.59 6.35
N ALA A 168 -16.56 -19.57 5.74
CA ALA A 168 -15.58 -19.31 4.70
C ALA A 168 -16.20 -18.71 3.42
N ILE A 169 -17.36 -19.24 3.00
CA ILE A 169 -18.11 -18.74 1.84
C ILE A 169 -18.62 -17.31 2.10
N GLU A 170 -19.15 -17.06 3.31
CA GLU A 170 -19.61 -15.73 3.71
C GLU A 170 -18.46 -14.74 3.73
N ARG A 171 -17.31 -15.11 4.31
CA ARG A 171 -16.11 -14.26 4.31
C ARG A 171 -15.60 -13.97 2.90
N GLN A 172 -15.55 -14.97 2.04
CA GLN A 172 -15.21 -14.78 0.62
C GLN A 172 -16.21 -13.87 -0.09
N ARG A 173 -17.50 -13.95 0.25
CA ARG A 173 -18.54 -13.08 -0.31
C ARG A 173 -18.39 -11.64 0.16
N ILE A 174 -18.06 -11.42 1.44
CA ILE A 174 -17.71 -10.11 2.01
C ILE A 174 -16.51 -9.51 1.27
N GLU A 175 -15.44 -10.30 1.12
CA GLU A 175 -14.20 -9.88 0.46
C GLU A 175 -14.43 -9.48 -1.00
N ASN A 176 -15.12 -10.32 -1.79
CA ASN A 176 -15.44 -10.04 -3.19
C ASN A 176 -16.32 -8.79 -3.33
N THR A 177 -17.24 -8.57 -2.39
CA THR A 177 -18.11 -7.41 -2.39
C THR A 177 -17.29 -6.13 -2.15
N LEU A 178 -16.47 -6.09 -1.09
CA LEU A 178 -15.61 -4.95 -0.78
C LEU A 178 -14.50 -4.73 -1.80
N GLU A 179 -14.03 -5.77 -2.50
CA GLU A 179 -13.00 -5.64 -3.53
C GLU A 179 -13.41 -4.66 -4.63
N SER A 180 -14.67 -4.69 -5.04
CA SER A 180 -15.18 -3.78 -6.07
C SER A 180 -15.11 -2.32 -5.59
N PHE A 181 -15.45 -2.07 -4.32
CA PHE A 181 -15.36 -0.74 -3.69
C PHE A 181 -13.91 -0.30 -3.49
N TYR A 182 -13.00 -1.21 -3.10
CA TYR A 182 -11.58 -0.93 -2.97
C TYR A 182 -10.96 -0.54 -4.31
N ARG A 183 -11.21 -1.32 -5.37
CA ARG A 183 -10.69 -1.02 -6.72
C ARG A 183 -11.18 0.34 -7.22
N SER A 184 -12.45 0.67 -6.99
CA SER A 184 -13.00 1.98 -7.33
C SER A 184 -12.35 3.11 -6.52
N SER A 185 -12.23 2.95 -5.20
CA SER A 185 -11.61 3.92 -4.28
C SER A 185 -10.13 4.16 -4.57
N ALA A 186 -9.37 3.09 -4.85
CA ALA A 186 -7.96 3.18 -5.21
C ALA A 186 -7.76 3.89 -6.56
N SER A 187 -8.62 3.59 -7.54
CA SER A 187 -8.63 4.29 -8.84
C SER A 187 -8.93 5.78 -8.66
N LEU A 188 -9.93 6.12 -7.83
CA LEU A 188 -10.27 7.50 -7.50
C LEU A 188 -9.09 8.25 -6.89
N CYS A 189 -8.45 7.68 -5.86
CA CYS A 189 -7.26 8.28 -5.25
C CYS A 189 -6.17 8.53 -6.28
N PHE A 190 -5.87 7.54 -7.14
CA PHE A 190 -4.87 7.68 -8.19
C PHE A 190 -5.18 8.82 -9.17
N GLN A 191 -6.43 8.94 -9.61
CA GLN A 191 -6.85 10.01 -10.53
C GLN A 191 -6.73 11.40 -9.88
N ILE A 192 -7.16 11.54 -8.63
CA ILE A 192 -7.08 12.79 -7.87
C ILE A 192 -5.61 13.18 -7.68
N ASN A 193 -4.78 12.25 -7.22
CA ASN A 193 -3.34 12.46 -7.02
C ASN A 193 -2.65 12.94 -8.31
N LYS A 194 -2.99 12.34 -9.45
CA LYS A 194 -2.37 12.66 -10.74
C LYS A 194 -2.77 14.03 -11.29
N ARG A 195 -4.04 14.43 -11.14
CA ARG A 195 -4.60 15.61 -11.85
C ARG A 195 -4.86 16.82 -10.94
N TYR A 196 -5.22 16.61 -9.69
CA TYR A 196 -5.81 17.65 -8.85
C TYR A 196 -4.95 18.04 -7.64
N ILE A 197 -4.00 17.20 -7.21
CA ILE A 197 -3.14 17.48 -6.06
C ILE A 197 -1.88 18.26 -6.48
N PRO A 198 -1.59 19.43 -5.88
CA PRO A 198 -0.36 20.18 -6.14
C PRO A 198 0.88 19.48 -5.57
N LYS A 199 2.06 19.72 -6.17
CA LYS A 199 3.35 19.13 -5.76
C LYS A 199 3.77 19.40 -4.30
N HIS A 200 3.21 20.42 -3.67
CA HIS A 200 3.53 20.82 -2.29
C HIS A 200 2.64 20.13 -1.25
N LYS A 201 1.67 19.31 -1.67
CA LYS A 201 0.74 18.63 -0.79
C LYS A 201 0.98 17.11 -0.83
N SER A 202 0.74 16.48 0.31
CA SER A 202 0.79 15.03 0.50
C SER A 202 -0.22 14.34 -0.41
N ILE A 203 0.10 13.09 -0.75
CA ILE A 203 -0.69 12.27 -1.66
C ILE A 203 -1.87 11.66 -0.87
N LEU A 204 -3.02 11.42 -1.52
CA LEU A 204 -4.10 10.62 -0.93
C LEU A 204 -3.76 9.14 -1.04
N ARG A 205 -3.92 8.40 0.05
CA ARG A 205 -3.71 6.96 0.10
C ARG A 205 -5.01 6.25 0.46
N CYS A 206 -5.34 5.22 -0.32
CA CYS A 206 -6.36 4.25 0.01
C CYS A 206 -5.69 3.13 0.82
N ILE A 207 -6.14 2.91 2.05
CA ILE A 207 -5.69 1.81 2.91
C ILE A 207 -6.72 0.69 2.87
N ASP A 208 -6.21 -0.53 2.73
CA ASP A 208 -6.98 -1.74 2.63
C ASP A 208 -6.86 -2.56 3.92
N ARG A 209 -7.96 -2.63 4.70
CA ARG A 209 -8.08 -3.52 5.87
C ARG A 209 -9.20 -4.54 5.69
N ARG A 210 -9.54 -4.90 4.45
CA ARG A 210 -10.60 -5.87 4.14
C ARG A 210 -10.41 -7.23 4.80
N TYR A 211 -9.16 -7.68 4.96
CA TYR A 211 -8.84 -9.00 5.54
C TYR A 211 -9.00 -9.07 7.05
N GLU A 212 -8.75 -7.96 7.75
CA GLU A 212 -8.68 -7.90 9.21
C GLU A 212 -10.01 -7.45 9.82
N THR A 213 -10.52 -6.29 9.38
CA THR A 213 -11.71 -5.65 9.98
C THR A 213 -12.86 -5.46 8.98
N GLY A 214 -12.64 -5.69 7.69
CA GLY A 214 -13.68 -5.49 6.67
C GLY A 214 -13.87 -4.01 6.31
N GLU A 215 -12.83 -3.20 6.46
CA GLU A 215 -12.87 -1.75 6.30
C GLU A 215 -11.90 -1.27 5.21
N ILE A 216 -12.27 -0.20 4.52
CA ILE A 216 -11.44 0.52 3.55
C ILE A 216 -11.52 1.99 3.91
N TYR A 217 -10.38 2.68 4.03
CA TYR A 217 -10.41 4.12 4.29
C TYR A 217 -9.41 4.88 3.44
N ILE A 218 -9.74 6.14 3.17
CA ILE A 218 -8.91 7.08 2.41
C ILE A 218 -8.40 8.14 3.38
N ARG A 219 -7.09 8.38 3.37
CA ARG A 219 -6.44 9.41 4.19
C ARG A 219 -5.34 10.15 3.43
N TRP A 220 -4.88 11.26 4.01
CA TRP A 220 -3.65 11.94 3.59
C TRP A 220 -2.42 11.15 4.05
N ASP A 221 -1.36 11.10 3.25
CA ASP A 221 -0.13 10.36 3.59
C ASP A 221 0.54 10.91 4.86
N ASP A 222 0.45 12.22 5.10
CA ASP A 222 1.05 12.90 6.25
C ASP A 222 0.14 12.93 7.50
N ALA A 223 -1.10 12.45 7.40
CA ALA A 223 -2.05 12.44 8.52
C ALA A 223 -1.88 11.16 9.38
N PRO A 224 -2.11 11.25 10.71
CA PRO A 224 -2.13 10.07 11.57
C PRO A 224 -3.22 9.09 11.14
N GLU A 225 -3.08 7.82 11.54
CA GLU A 225 -3.96 6.74 11.08
C GLU A 225 -5.43 6.92 11.51
N GLU A 226 -5.66 7.68 12.57
CA GLU A 226 -6.98 8.01 13.12
C GLU A 226 -7.72 9.12 12.31
N ASP A 227 -7.00 9.91 11.50
CA ASP A 227 -7.54 11.01 10.68
C ASP A 227 -7.85 10.55 9.24
N TRP A 228 -8.87 9.72 9.10
CA TRP A 228 -9.40 9.30 7.81
C TRP A 228 -10.44 10.30 7.26
N LEU A 229 -10.51 10.41 5.94
CA LEU A 229 -11.45 11.30 5.22
C LEU A 229 -12.73 10.58 4.83
N LEU A 230 -12.59 9.38 4.28
CA LEU A 230 -13.68 8.51 3.88
C LEU A 230 -13.44 7.12 4.45
N LEU A 231 -14.46 6.52 5.04
CA LEU A 231 -14.42 5.15 5.57
C LEU A 231 -15.57 4.36 4.95
N ILE A 232 -15.25 3.23 4.36
CA ILE A 232 -16.18 2.28 3.78
C ILE A 232 -16.09 1.00 4.60
N TYR A 233 -17.20 0.55 5.17
CA TYR A 233 -17.26 -0.69 5.93
C TYR A 233 -18.56 -1.44 5.67
N ILE A 234 -18.55 -2.74 5.95
CA ILE A 234 -19.77 -3.57 5.88
C ILE A 234 -20.49 -3.52 7.23
N LYS A 235 -21.79 -3.25 7.20
CA LYS A 235 -22.63 -3.28 8.40
C LYS A 235 -22.76 -4.73 8.91
N ASN A 236 -22.49 -4.93 10.20
CA ASN A 236 -22.60 -6.21 10.92
C ASN A 236 -21.85 -7.39 10.27
N ASN A 237 -20.77 -7.15 9.52
CA ASN A 237 -20.02 -8.18 8.81
C ASN A 237 -20.89 -9.09 7.92
N SER A 238 -22.03 -8.59 7.40
CA SER A 238 -22.92 -9.33 6.51
C SER A 238 -22.99 -8.68 5.13
N PRO A 239 -22.74 -9.41 4.02
CA PRO A 239 -22.90 -8.88 2.67
C PRO A 239 -24.33 -8.37 2.36
N SER A 240 -25.30 -8.78 3.17
CA SER A 240 -26.73 -8.59 2.97
C SER A 240 -27.23 -7.24 3.49
N GLU A 241 -26.56 -6.70 4.51
CA GLU A 241 -27.06 -5.54 5.28
C GLU A 241 -26.58 -4.19 4.74
N GLY A 242 -25.79 -4.21 3.66
CA GLY A 242 -25.34 -3.01 2.97
C GLY A 242 -23.97 -2.52 3.43
N ILE A 243 -23.42 -1.65 2.60
CA ILE A 243 -22.09 -1.05 2.74
C ILE A 243 -22.30 0.39 3.19
N VAL A 244 -21.63 0.77 4.26
CA VAL A 244 -21.72 2.11 4.82
C VAL A 244 -20.52 2.91 4.36
N LEU A 245 -20.77 4.11 3.81
CA LEU A 245 -19.76 5.13 3.57
C LEU A 245 -19.94 6.23 4.63
N GLU A 246 -18.96 6.36 5.51
CA GLU A 246 -18.83 7.53 6.37
C GLU A 246 -17.90 8.55 5.74
N ASN A 247 -18.38 9.79 5.74
CA ASN A 247 -17.69 10.90 5.14
C ASN A 247 -17.34 11.96 6.18
N LYS A 248 -16.04 12.14 6.41
CA LYS A 248 -15.42 13.15 7.28
C LYS A 248 -14.77 14.29 6.53
N THR A 249 -15.00 14.45 5.22
CA THR A 249 -14.40 15.54 4.44
C THR A 249 -14.88 16.94 4.86
N ASN A 250 -15.94 17.04 5.66
CA ASN A 250 -16.45 18.28 6.21
C ASN A 250 -16.36 18.29 7.74
N LEU A 251 -15.60 19.21 8.33
CA LEU A 251 -15.38 19.28 9.79
C LEU A 251 -16.67 19.48 10.60
N GLU A 252 -17.72 20.05 10.01
CA GLU A 252 -18.96 20.41 10.73
C GLU A 252 -20.10 19.39 10.54
N LYS A 253 -20.04 18.53 9.52
CA LYS A 253 -21.11 17.57 9.22
C LYS A 253 -20.52 16.25 8.75
N HIS A 254 -20.60 15.24 9.63
CA HIS A 254 -20.38 13.85 9.26
C HIS A 254 -21.61 13.35 8.52
N THR A 255 -21.42 12.87 7.30
CA THR A 255 -22.50 12.28 6.51
C THR A 255 -22.26 10.79 6.37
N THR A 256 -23.30 10.01 6.69
CA THR A 256 -23.28 8.55 6.56
C THR A 256 -24.28 8.15 5.50
N HIS A 257 -23.84 7.36 4.51
CA HIS A 257 -24.68 6.84 3.45
C HIS A 257 -24.59 5.32 3.40
N GLU A 258 -25.75 4.66 3.32
CA GLU A 258 -25.84 3.21 3.15
C GLU A 258 -26.07 2.87 1.67
N PHE A 259 -25.29 1.93 1.15
CA PHE A 259 -25.35 1.46 -0.23
C PHE A 259 -25.58 -0.03 -0.29
N LYS A 260 -26.27 -0.47 -1.34
CA LYS A 260 -26.29 -1.89 -1.70
C LYS A 260 -24.98 -2.27 -2.41
N PRO A 261 -24.57 -3.54 -2.37
CA PRO A 261 -23.43 -4.03 -3.15
C PRO A 261 -23.50 -3.71 -4.65
N SER A 262 -24.70 -3.56 -5.21
CA SER A 262 -24.93 -3.17 -6.61
C SER A 262 -24.75 -1.67 -6.89
N GLU A 263 -24.76 -0.81 -5.88
CA GLU A 263 -24.72 0.65 -6.00
C GLU A 263 -23.30 1.24 -5.93
N ILE A 264 -22.31 0.50 -6.46
CA ILE A 264 -20.89 0.91 -6.46
C ILE A 264 -20.70 2.26 -7.16
N PHE A 265 -21.36 2.48 -8.30
CA PHE A 265 -21.23 3.73 -9.06
C PHE A 265 -21.76 4.93 -8.30
N ARG A 266 -22.91 4.78 -7.63
CA ARG A 266 -23.50 5.85 -6.81
C ARG A 266 -22.60 6.21 -5.63
N CYS A 267 -22.00 5.21 -4.99
CA CYS A 267 -21.00 5.43 -3.94
C CYS A 267 -19.77 6.15 -4.51
N SER A 268 -19.27 5.72 -5.67
CA SER A 268 -18.14 6.36 -6.36
C SER A 268 -18.41 7.83 -6.68
N ASP A 269 -19.58 8.16 -7.22
CA ASP A 269 -19.96 9.54 -7.57
C ASP A 269 -19.98 10.43 -6.32
N LEU A 270 -20.57 9.94 -5.22
CA LEU A 270 -20.59 10.67 -3.95
C LEU A 270 -19.19 10.86 -3.35
N MET A 271 -18.30 9.88 -3.46
CA MET A 271 -16.90 10.02 -3.03
C MET A 271 -16.16 11.06 -3.87
N VAL A 272 -16.36 11.09 -5.19
CA VAL A 272 -15.77 12.08 -6.08
C VAL A 272 -16.21 13.48 -5.68
N ASP A 273 -17.52 13.71 -5.57
CA ASP A 273 -18.09 15.01 -5.23
C ASP A 273 -17.56 15.52 -3.88
N SER A 274 -17.43 14.60 -2.92
CA SER A 274 -16.94 14.89 -1.57
C SER A 274 -15.46 15.31 -1.55
N LEU A 275 -14.60 14.59 -2.28
CA LEU A 275 -13.18 14.90 -2.35
C LEU A 275 -12.90 16.14 -3.19
N VAL A 276 -13.64 16.35 -4.30
CA VAL A 276 -13.53 17.56 -5.12
C VAL A 276 -13.96 18.78 -4.31
N SER A 277 -15.09 18.70 -3.59
CA SER A 277 -15.56 19.79 -2.73
C SER A 277 -14.55 20.15 -1.64
N LEU A 278 -13.89 19.15 -1.04
CA LEU A 278 -12.81 19.37 -0.07
C LEU A 278 -11.64 20.13 -0.71
N LEU A 279 -11.16 19.66 -1.86
CA LEU A 279 -10.03 20.28 -2.57
C LEU A 279 -10.34 21.71 -3.02
N GLU A 280 -11.57 22.00 -3.45
CA GLU A 280 -11.98 23.34 -3.82
C GLU A 280 -11.98 24.30 -2.63
N ARG A 281 -12.47 23.85 -1.46
CA ARG A 281 -12.46 24.67 -0.23
C ARG A 281 -11.05 25.00 0.21
N GLU A 282 -10.16 24.01 0.20
CA GLU A 282 -8.75 24.23 0.53
C GLU A 282 -8.04 25.18 -0.44
N ARG A 283 -8.37 25.10 -1.75
CA ARG A 283 -7.87 26.06 -2.75
C ARG A 283 -8.39 27.47 -2.48
N LYS A 284 -9.67 27.63 -2.13
CA LYS A 284 -10.26 28.93 -1.80
C LYS A 284 -9.67 29.54 -0.52
N GLN A 285 -9.43 28.74 0.52
CA GLN A 285 -8.79 29.21 1.75
C GLN A 285 -7.36 29.72 1.54
N LYS A 286 -6.61 29.19 0.56
CA LYS A 286 -5.28 29.72 0.20
C LYS A 286 -5.30 30.97 -0.68
N ALA A 287 -6.41 31.21 -1.37
CA ALA A 287 -6.55 32.37 -2.27
C ALA A 287 -7.09 33.62 -1.54
N SER A 288 -7.66 33.44 -0.35
CA SER A 288 -8.08 34.50 0.56
C SER A 288 -6.98 34.85 1.57
#